data_AF-A0A963B5G9-F1
#
_entry.id   AF-A0A963B5G9-F1
#
_cell.length_a   1.000
_cell.length_b   1.000
_cell.length_c   1.000
_cell.angle_alpha   90.00
_cell.angle_beta   90.00
_cell.angle_gamma   90.00
#
_symmetry.space_group_name_H-M   'P 1'
#
loop_
_entity.id
_entity.type
_entity.pdbx_description
1 polymer ?
#
loop_
_entity_poly.entity_id
_entity_poly.type
_entity_poly.pdbx_seq_one_letter_code
_entity_poly.pdbx_strand_id
1 'polypeptide(L)'
;MTTDVERLVMPLQPVYKDEHGTLRFKENAIVRYLLDNGGIDMNRLAVLNFNQADREQFASLIGYSLGGFDELSYVSDEASMTAKGMANGETECEARNAALREQLEGIRKGLKEAVPHAFRIHPDDLEA
;
A
#
# COMPACT_ATOMS: atom_id res chain seq x y z
N MET A 1 -0.10 0.82 -30.33
CA MET A 1 0.69 1.08 -29.12
C MET A 1 -0.28 1.24 -27.99
N THR A 2 -0.49 0.17 -27.22
CA THR A 2 -1.44 0.12 -26.10
C THR A 2 -0.82 0.87 -24.93
N THR A 3 -1.11 2.17 -24.82
CA THR A 3 -0.82 2.98 -23.64
C THR A 3 -1.96 2.81 -22.65
N ASP A 4 -2.00 1.64 -22.03
CA ASP A 4 -2.59 1.46 -20.70
C ASP A 4 -1.59 0.57 -19.99
N VAL A 5 -0.60 1.19 -19.34
CA VAL A 5 0.06 0.51 -18.23
C VAL A 5 -0.99 0.51 -17.14
N GLU A 6 -1.93 -0.44 -17.21
CA GLU A 6 -2.83 -0.74 -16.11
C GLU A 6 -1.93 -0.88 -14.89
N ARG A 7 -2.00 0.11 -13.99
CA ARG A 7 -1.38 0.00 -12.69
C ARG A 7 -1.99 -1.24 -12.08
N LEU A 8 -1.20 -2.31 -11.93
CA LEU A 8 -1.68 -3.59 -11.41
C LEU A 8 -2.00 -3.40 -9.93
N VAL A 9 -3.18 -2.85 -9.63
CA VAL A 9 -3.65 -2.62 -8.27
C VAL A 9 -4.44 -3.84 -7.85
N MET A 10 -3.86 -4.60 -6.93
CA MET A 10 -4.50 -5.80 -6.40
C MET A 10 -5.39 -5.44 -5.20
N PRO A 11 -6.58 -6.06 -5.07
CA PRO A 11 -7.47 -5.79 -3.96
C PRO A 11 -6.86 -6.27 -2.64
N LEU A 12 -6.95 -5.43 -1.60
CA LEU A 12 -6.57 -5.80 -0.25
C LEU A 12 -7.68 -6.60 0.44
N GLN A 13 -7.31 -7.53 1.32
CA GLN A 13 -8.29 -8.20 2.16
C GLN A 13 -8.92 -7.22 3.17
N PRO A 14 -10.17 -7.45 3.61
CA PRO A 14 -10.77 -6.68 4.70
C PRO A 14 -9.92 -6.73 5.97
N VAL A 15 -9.89 -5.63 6.72
CA VAL A 15 -9.19 -5.58 8.02
C VAL A 15 -10.19 -5.79 9.15
N TYR A 16 -9.83 -6.59 10.14
CA TYR A 16 -10.61 -6.79 11.36
C TYR A 16 -9.70 -6.79 12.59
N LYS A 17 -10.28 -6.65 13.77
CA LYS A 17 -9.59 -6.76 15.05
C LYS A 17 -9.75 -8.17 15.59
N ASP A 18 -8.64 -8.87 15.84
CA ASP A 18 -8.65 -10.23 16.38
C ASP A 18 -8.98 -10.26 17.88
N GLU A 19 -9.06 -11.48 18.44
CA GLU A 19 -9.37 -11.73 19.86
C GLU A 19 -8.36 -11.10 20.83
N HIS A 20 -7.14 -10.82 20.37
CA HIS A 20 -6.08 -10.17 21.13
C HIS A 20 -6.02 -8.66 20.92
N GLY A 21 -6.95 -8.11 20.13
CA GLY A 21 -7.00 -6.69 19.81
C GLY A 21 -6.04 -6.25 18.71
N THR A 22 -5.39 -7.17 18.01
CA THR A 22 -4.49 -6.88 16.89
C THR A 22 -5.29 -6.69 15.61
N LEU A 23 -5.00 -5.63 14.86
CA LEU A 23 -5.57 -5.43 13.53
C LEU A 23 -4.90 -6.38 12.54
N ARG A 24 -5.70 -7.16 11.81
CA ARG A 24 -5.25 -8.16 10.84
C ARG A 24 -6.09 -8.11 9.57
N PHE A 25 -5.47 -8.50 8.47
CA PHE A 25 -6.20 -8.84 7.26
C PHE A 25 -7.00 -10.12 7.46
N LYS A 26 -8.19 -10.21 6.86
CA LYS A 26 -8.96 -11.44 6.77
C LYS A 26 -8.25 -12.39 5.81
N GLU A 27 -7.66 -13.44 6.34
CA GLU A 27 -6.91 -14.40 5.53
C GLU A 27 -7.79 -15.21 4.57
N ASN A 28 -7.17 -15.65 3.48
CA ASN A 28 -7.67 -16.72 2.64
C ASN A 28 -7.12 -18.06 3.16
N ALA A 29 -8.02 -18.92 3.64
CA ALA A 29 -7.65 -20.19 4.27
C ALA A 29 -6.83 -21.12 3.36
N ILE A 30 -7.06 -21.11 2.04
CA ILE A 30 -6.29 -21.94 1.09
C ILE A 30 -4.89 -21.38 0.93
N VAL A 31 -4.75 -20.06 0.74
CA VAL A 31 -3.44 -19.41 0.60
C VAL A 31 -2.61 -19.58 1.86
N ARG A 32 -3.25 -19.42 3.04
CA ARG A 32 -2.62 -19.68 4.34
C ARG A 32 -2.15 -21.13 4.46
N TYR A 33 -3.02 -22.09 4.14
CA TYR A 33 -2.67 -23.50 4.17
C TYR A 33 -1.48 -23.84 3.26
N LEU A 34 -1.44 -23.29 2.05
CA LEU A 34 -0.33 -23.47 1.11
C LEU A 34 0.99 -22.90 1.64
N LEU A 35 0.96 -21.75 2.32
CA LEU A 35 2.16 -21.20 2.97
C LEU A 35 2.63 -22.11 4.12
N ASP A 36 1.70 -22.55 4.96
CA ASP A 36 2.03 -23.35 6.15
C ASP A 36 2.49 -24.79 5.81
N ASN A 37 2.06 -25.35 4.66
CA ASN A 37 2.30 -26.76 4.30
C ASN A 37 3.05 -26.96 2.97
N GLY A 38 3.25 -25.91 2.18
CA GLY A 38 3.79 -26.00 0.81
C GLY A 38 5.31 -26.09 0.70
N GLY A 39 6.04 -26.07 1.82
CA GLY A 39 7.50 -26.19 1.83
C GLY A 39 8.25 -24.94 1.36
N ILE A 40 7.58 -23.79 1.29
CA ILE A 40 8.16 -22.49 0.99
C ILE A 40 7.68 -21.48 2.04
N ASP A 41 8.58 -20.62 2.52
CA ASP A 41 8.26 -19.60 3.52
C ASP A 41 8.39 -18.17 2.97
N MET A 42 8.00 -17.18 3.80
CA MET A 42 8.08 -15.76 3.45
C MET A 42 9.51 -15.31 3.10
N ASN A 43 10.52 -15.83 3.80
CA ASN A 43 11.92 -15.46 3.56
C ASN A 43 12.38 -15.96 2.19
N ARG A 44 11.94 -17.16 1.78
CA ARG A 44 12.23 -17.72 0.48
C ARG A 44 11.48 -17.00 -0.63
N LEU A 45 10.22 -16.62 -0.41
CA LEU A 45 9.46 -15.79 -1.35
C LEU A 45 10.04 -14.38 -1.50
N ALA A 46 10.65 -13.83 -0.45
CA ALA A 46 11.25 -12.49 -0.47
C ALA A 46 12.33 -12.36 -1.56
N VAL A 47 13.14 -13.39 -1.80
CA VAL A 47 14.25 -13.37 -2.76
C VAL A 47 13.89 -13.77 -4.19
N LEU A 48 12.63 -14.17 -4.44
CA LEU A 48 12.14 -14.48 -5.79
C LEU A 48 11.69 -13.20 -6.52
N ASN A 49 11.58 -13.24 -7.84
CA ASN A 49 11.23 -12.07 -8.65
C ASN A 49 9.71 -11.89 -8.79
N PHE A 50 9.04 -11.46 -7.71
CA PHE A 50 7.64 -11.02 -7.74
C PHE A 50 7.57 -9.50 -7.72
N ASN A 51 6.58 -8.94 -8.43
CA ASN A 51 6.33 -7.50 -8.41
C ASN A 51 5.77 -7.07 -7.04
N GLN A 52 5.73 -5.76 -6.83
CA GLN A 52 5.29 -5.17 -5.56
C GLN A 52 3.83 -5.50 -5.21
N ALA A 53 2.91 -5.32 -6.17
CA ALA A 53 1.49 -5.52 -5.95
C ALA A 53 1.14 -6.97 -5.57
N ASP A 54 1.81 -7.95 -6.18
CA ASP A 54 1.66 -9.36 -5.82
C ASP A 54 2.12 -9.63 -4.39
N ARG A 55 3.22 -9.01 -3.94
CA ARG A 55 3.74 -9.17 -2.57
C ARG A 55 2.82 -8.55 -1.53
N GLU A 56 2.30 -7.36 -1.81
CA GLU A 56 1.32 -6.67 -0.96
C GLU A 56 0.05 -7.51 -0.83
N GLN A 57 -0.49 -7.98 -1.96
CA GLN A 57 -1.68 -8.82 -1.96
C GLN A 57 -1.43 -10.13 -1.21
N PHE A 58 -0.31 -10.80 -1.48
CA PHE A 58 0.03 -12.05 -0.80
C PHE A 58 0.10 -11.88 0.72
N ALA A 59 0.76 -10.82 1.20
CA ALA A 59 0.80 -10.50 2.63
C ALA A 59 -0.62 -10.30 3.21
N SER A 60 -1.51 -9.60 2.49
CA SER A 60 -2.91 -9.47 2.92
C SER A 60 -3.64 -10.82 2.94
N LEU A 61 -3.45 -11.67 1.93
CA LEU A 61 -4.11 -12.97 1.78
C LEU A 61 -3.71 -13.96 2.86
N ILE A 62 -2.50 -13.86 3.43
CA ILE A 62 -2.04 -14.75 4.50
C ILE A 62 -2.41 -14.26 5.91
N GLY A 63 -3.24 -13.21 6.02
CA GLY A 63 -3.73 -12.70 7.31
C GLY A 63 -2.71 -11.90 8.11
N TYR A 64 -1.75 -11.27 7.43
CA TYR A 64 -0.70 -10.53 8.11
C TYR A 64 -1.29 -9.43 9.01
N SER A 65 -0.61 -9.15 10.13
CA SER A 65 -1.02 -8.03 10.99
C SER A 65 -0.83 -6.71 10.26
N LEU A 66 -1.74 -5.76 10.46
CA LEU A 66 -1.64 -4.44 9.83
C LEU A 66 -0.36 -3.70 10.22
N GLY A 67 0.03 -3.77 11.51
CA GLY A 67 1.28 -3.17 11.99
C GLY A 67 2.51 -3.77 11.33
N GLY A 68 2.60 -5.10 11.28
CA GLY A 68 3.69 -5.76 10.56
C GLY A 68 3.67 -5.47 9.06
N PHE A 69 2.50 -5.32 8.44
CA PHE A 69 2.39 -5.02 7.01
C PHE A 69 2.99 -3.66 6.69
N ASP A 70 2.75 -2.66 7.54
CA ASP A 70 3.33 -1.31 7.42
C ASP A 70 4.86 -1.27 7.47
N GLU A 71 5.47 -2.26 8.12
CA GLU A 71 6.93 -2.35 8.28
C GLU A 71 7.63 -3.10 7.13
N LEU A 72 6.88 -3.73 6.22
CA LEU A 72 7.45 -4.46 5.10
C LEU A 72 8.05 -3.49 4.08
N SER A 73 9.35 -3.58 3.83
CA SER A 73 10.10 -2.69 2.92
C SER A 73 9.56 -2.60 1.48
N TYR A 74 8.73 -3.55 1.05
CA TYR A 74 8.10 -3.54 -0.27
C TYR A 74 6.67 -3.01 -0.24
N VAL A 75 6.07 -2.71 0.91
CA VAL A 75 4.74 -2.12 0.97
C VAL A 75 4.83 -0.65 0.60
N SER A 76 4.04 -0.24 -0.38
CA SER A 76 3.90 1.15 -0.77
C SER A 76 3.14 1.94 0.30
N ASP A 77 3.47 3.23 0.42
CA ASP A 77 2.73 4.15 1.28
C ASP A 77 1.23 4.13 0.95
N GLU A 78 0.88 3.99 -0.33
CA GLU A 78 -0.52 3.88 -0.78
C GLU A 78 -1.21 2.66 -0.16
N ALA A 79 -0.61 1.48 -0.26
CA ALA A 79 -1.20 0.25 0.29
C ALA A 79 -1.28 0.30 1.82
N SER A 80 -0.24 0.81 2.49
CA SER A 80 -0.22 1.02 3.94
C SER A 80 -1.36 1.94 4.39
N MET A 81 -1.48 3.12 3.79
CA MET A 81 -2.49 4.11 4.14
C MET A 81 -3.90 3.60 3.81
N THR A 82 -4.06 2.91 2.68
CA THR A 82 -5.34 2.27 2.31
C THR A 82 -5.77 1.27 3.39
N ALA A 83 -4.85 0.40 3.82
CA ALA A 83 -5.16 -0.60 4.85
C ALA A 83 -5.48 0.03 6.22
N LYS A 84 -4.82 1.15 6.57
CA LYS A 84 -5.14 1.96 7.76
C LYS A 84 -6.53 2.59 7.67
N GLY A 85 -6.91 3.15 6.52
CA GLY A 85 -8.27 3.68 6.30
C GLY A 85 -9.34 2.58 6.40
N MET A 86 -9.08 1.41 5.81
CA MET A 86 -9.98 0.24 5.93
C MET A 86 -10.15 -0.21 7.39
N ALA A 87 -9.10 -0.14 8.20
CA ALA A 87 -9.19 -0.43 9.64
C ALA A 87 -10.08 0.55 10.41
N ASN A 88 -10.26 1.77 9.88
CA ASN A 88 -11.16 2.80 10.43
C ASN A 88 -12.61 2.67 9.90
N GLY A 89 -12.90 1.65 9.08
CA GLY A 89 -14.23 1.35 8.55
C GLY A 89 -14.53 1.92 7.16
N GLU A 90 -13.53 2.51 6.49
CA GLU A 90 -13.66 2.97 5.10
C GLU A 90 -13.70 1.78 4.13
N THR A 91 -14.39 1.93 3.00
CA THR A 91 -14.24 0.98 1.89
C THR A 91 -12.84 1.10 1.29
N GLU A 92 -12.34 0.04 0.65
CA GLU A 92 -11.03 0.08 -0.01
C GLU A 92 -10.93 1.23 -1.04
N CYS A 93 -12.01 1.48 -1.79
CA CYS A 93 -12.05 2.56 -2.77
C CYS A 93 -11.93 3.94 -2.11
N GLU A 94 -12.64 4.18 -1.01
CA GLU A 94 -12.58 5.45 -0.26
C GLU A 94 -11.18 5.66 0.34
N ALA A 95 -10.67 4.64 1.04
CA ALA A 95 -9.36 4.69 1.69
C ALA A 95 -8.22 4.89 0.68
N ARG A 96 -8.26 4.19 -0.47
CA ARG A 96 -7.25 4.35 -1.52
C ARG A 96 -7.33 5.73 -2.16
N ASN A 97 -8.52 6.25 -2.41
CA ASN A 97 -8.68 7.61 -2.94
C ASN A 97 -8.16 8.66 -1.95
N ALA A 98 -8.39 8.47 -0.65
CA ALA A 98 -7.84 9.35 0.38
C ALA A 98 -6.30 9.31 0.40
N ALA A 99 -5.71 8.11 0.37
CA ALA A 99 -4.25 7.92 0.33
C ALA A 99 -3.61 8.58 -0.90
N LEU A 100 -4.18 8.35 -2.09
CA LEU A 100 -3.68 8.96 -3.32
C LEU A 100 -3.80 10.49 -3.31
N ARG A 101 -4.88 11.04 -2.77
CA ARG A 101 -5.04 12.49 -2.63
C ARG A 101 -4.00 13.09 -1.69
N GLU A 102 -3.71 12.43 -0.57
CA GLU A 102 -2.68 12.88 0.36
C GLU A 102 -1.28 12.86 -0.28
N GLN A 103 -0.95 11.80 -1.03
CA GLN A 103 0.31 11.76 -1.79
C GLN A 103 0.39 12.87 -2.84
N LEU A 104 -0.69 13.10 -3.58
CA LEU A 104 -0.76 14.18 -4.57
C LEU A 104 -0.56 15.55 -3.93
N GLU A 105 -1.22 15.83 -2.80
CA GLU A 105 -1.04 17.08 -2.04
C GLU A 105 0.40 17.23 -1.54
N GLY A 106 1.01 16.15 -1.01
CA GLY A 106 2.40 16.13 -0.58
C GLY A 106 3.37 16.49 -1.72
N ILE A 107 3.21 15.86 -2.89
CA ILE A 107 3.99 16.16 -4.09
C ILE A 107 3.77 17.61 -4.53
N ARG A 108 2.52 18.06 -4.55
CA ARG A 108 2.15 19.42 -4.99
C ARG A 108 2.80 20.48 -4.10
N LYS A 109 2.78 20.26 -2.78
CA LYS A 109 3.47 21.12 -1.81
C LYS A 109 4.98 21.11 -2.01
N GLY A 110 5.59 19.93 -2.13
CA GLY A 110 7.03 19.80 -2.36
C GLY A 110 7.48 20.49 -3.65
N LEU A 111 6.71 20.37 -4.73
CA LEU A 111 6.98 21.08 -5.99
C LEU A 111 6.83 22.59 -5.84
N LYS A 112 5.80 23.06 -5.12
CA LYS A 112 5.60 24.49 -4.84
C LYS A 112 6.79 25.11 -4.09
N GLU A 113 7.48 24.32 -3.26
CA GLU A 113 8.69 24.75 -2.55
C GLU A 113 9.96 24.62 -3.42
N ALA A 114 10.10 23.53 -4.17
CA ALA A 114 11.32 23.21 -4.91
C ALA A 114 11.46 24.01 -6.23
N VAL A 115 10.37 24.24 -6.95
CA VAL A 115 10.38 24.90 -8.27
C VAL A 115 10.87 26.36 -8.17
N PRO A 116 10.37 27.22 -7.26
CA PRO A 116 10.87 28.59 -7.14
C PRO A 116 12.36 28.63 -6.84
N HIS A 117 12.82 27.74 -5.96
CA HIS A 117 14.22 27.62 -5.59
C HIS A 117 15.09 27.26 -6.80
N ALA A 118 14.65 26.31 -7.62
CA ALA A 118 15.37 25.88 -8.83
C ALA A 118 15.50 27.01 -9.87
N PHE A 119 14.45 27.82 -10.05
CA PHE A 119 14.44 28.92 -11.03
C PHE A 119 14.87 30.28 -10.45
N ARG A 120 15.21 30.35 -9.16
CA ARG A 120 15.57 31.58 -8.44
C ARG A 120 14.51 32.68 -8.54
N ILE A 121 13.25 32.28 -8.52
CA ILE A 121 12.08 33.18 -8.49
C ILE A 121 11.46 33.19 -7.08
N HIS A 122 10.72 34.24 -6.72
CA HIS A 122 10.02 34.24 -5.44
C HIS A 122 8.87 33.21 -5.48
N PRO A 123 8.56 32.48 -4.40
CA PRO A 123 7.47 31.49 -4.40
C PRO A 123 6.09 32.06 -4.77
N ASP A 124 5.86 33.34 -4.51
CA ASP A 124 4.61 34.03 -4.87
C ASP A 124 4.54 34.40 -6.37
N ASP A 125 5.67 34.33 -7.10
CA ASP A 125 5.72 34.57 -8.54
C ASP A 125 5.39 33.31 -9.36
N LEU A 126 5.21 32.15 -8.70
CA LEU A 126 4.55 30.99 -9.29
C LEU A 126 3.05 31.29 -9.39
N GLU A 127 2.65 31.98 -10.46
CA GLU A 127 1.23 32.14 -10.76
C GLU A 127 0.55 30.78 -10.97
N ALA A 128 -0.67 30.67 -10.43
CA ALA A 128 -1.51 29.47 -10.47
C ALA A 128 -2.28 29.34 -11.79
#